data_AF-A0A224ANE9-F1
#
_entry.id   AF-A0A224ANE9-F1
#
_cell.length_a   1.000
_cell.length_b   1.000
_cell.length_c   1.000
_cell.angle_alpha   90.00
_cell.angle_beta   90.00
_cell.angle_gamma   90.00
#
_symmetry.space_group_name_H-M   'P 1'
#
loop_
_entity.id
_entity.type
_entity.pdbx_description
1 polymer ?
#
loop_
_entity_poly.entity_id
_entity_poly.type
_entity_poly.pdbx_seq_one_letter_code
_entity_poly.pdbx_strand_id
1 'polypeptide(L)'
;MNTWTTPLRTGLPLTYDGEQFTVAEIEGRRILLQQISAEGRPTWRQIDLSVLLAHPSTEFLVDTPPAQPAVAVTLGDLSTAEDDALTTRFRHIQEVRSGYQLGSAELVLEGEPRPDYAPGVPLMHRTRQRLPNSASA
;
A
#
# COMPACT_ATOMS: atom_id res chain seq x y z
N MET A 1 -15.36 -7.50 -0.99
CA MET A 1 -15.95 -6.16 -0.77
C MET A 1 -15.27 -5.24 -1.77
N ASN A 2 -16.03 -4.69 -2.71
CA ASN A 2 -15.44 -3.87 -3.79
C ASN A 2 -14.86 -2.58 -3.19
N THR A 3 -13.72 -2.15 -3.71
CA THR A 3 -12.84 -1.08 -3.22
C THR A 3 -13.42 0.34 -3.28
N TRP A 4 -14.73 0.49 -3.48
CA TRP A 4 -15.44 1.76 -3.72
C TRP A 4 -16.25 2.27 -2.51
N THR A 5 -16.24 1.54 -1.40
CA THR A 5 -17.03 1.88 -0.21
C THR A 5 -16.13 2.30 0.93
N THR A 6 -16.37 3.47 1.51
CA THR A 6 -15.76 3.89 2.77
C THR A 6 -16.68 3.53 3.93
N PRO A 7 -16.20 2.80 4.96
CA PRO A 7 -17.00 2.56 6.16
C PRO A 7 -17.17 3.88 6.93
N LEU A 8 -18.43 4.27 7.13
CA LEU A 8 -18.79 5.35 8.04
C LEU A 8 -18.53 4.89 9.48
N ARG A 9 -17.65 5.58 10.17
CA ARG A 9 -17.20 5.26 11.54
C ARG A 9 -16.87 6.53 12.30
N THR A 10 -16.84 6.45 13.63
CA THR A 10 -16.27 7.51 14.45
C THR A 10 -14.79 7.72 14.13
N GLY A 11 -14.30 8.95 14.27
CA GLY A 11 -12.97 9.38 13.89
C GLY A 11 -12.77 9.61 12.39
N LEU A 12 -13.81 9.44 11.55
CA LEU A 12 -13.70 9.69 10.10
C LEU A 12 -13.75 11.21 9.83
N PRO A 13 -12.69 11.83 9.29
CA PRO A 13 -12.72 13.22 8.88
C PRO A 13 -13.55 13.39 7.59
N LEU A 14 -14.24 14.52 7.48
CA LEU A 14 -15.04 14.90 6.33
C LEU A 14 -15.13 16.42 6.18
N THR A 15 -15.41 16.89 4.97
CA THR A 15 -15.85 18.26 4.71
C THR A 15 -17.37 18.28 4.57
N TYR A 16 -18.03 19.26 5.19
CA TYR A 16 -19.46 19.50 5.07
C TYR A 16 -19.72 21.00 5.13
N ASP A 17 -20.49 21.53 4.18
CA ASP A 17 -20.76 22.97 4.05
C ASP A 17 -19.50 23.85 4.00
N GLY A 18 -18.43 23.32 3.38
CA GLY A 18 -17.13 23.99 3.28
C GLY A 18 -16.28 23.97 4.56
N GLU A 19 -16.78 23.39 5.65
CA GLU A 19 -16.07 23.27 6.93
C GLU A 19 -15.60 21.82 7.15
N GLN A 20 -14.43 21.67 7.78
CA GLN A 20 -13.88 20.35 8.10
C GLN A 20 -14.34 19.88 9.48
N PHE A 21 -14.83 18.65 9.53
CA PHE A 21 -15.31 17.97 10.72
C PHE A 21 -14.71 16.57 10.87
N THR A 22 -14.90 15.98 12.03
CA THR A 22 -14.70 14.56 12.31
C THR A 22 -15.99 13.96 12.84
N VAL A 23 -16.35 12.75 12.39
CA VAL A 23 -17.48 12.01 12.96
C VAL A 23 -17.15 11.62 14.41
N ALA A 24 -17.84 12.20 15.38
CA ALA A 24 -17.63 11.90 16.79
C ALA A 24 -18.52 10.75 17.28
N GLU A 25 -19.79 10.73 16.84
CA GLU A 25 -20.77 9.75 17.28
C GLU A 25 -21.75 9.39 16.17
N ILE A 26 -22.24 8.15 16.20
CA ILE A 26 -23.24 7.62 15.29
C ILE A 26 -24.33 6.95 16.14
N GLU A 27 -25.52 7.53 16.19
CA GLU A 27 -26.67 7.00 16.91
C GLU A 27 -27.82 6.78 15.92
N GLY A 28 -27.93 5.57 15.38
CA GLY A 28 -28.90 5.22 14.34
C GLY A 28 -28.72 6.10 13.10
N ARG A 29 -29.59 7.09 12.92
CA ARG A 29 -29.54 8.05 11.81
C ARG A 29 -28.92 9.40 12.20
N ARG A 30 -28.62 9.63 13.48
CA ARG A 30 -28.03 10.89 13.95
C ARG A 30 -26.52 10.76 13.93
N ILE A 31 -25.87 11.70 13.25
CA ILE A 31 -24.42 11.80 13.19
C ILE A 31 -24.02 13.06 13.96
N LEU A 32 -23.12 12.92 14.92
CA LEU A 32 -22.51 14.04 15.61
C LEU A 32 -21.16 14.34 14.96
N LEU A 33 -21.01 15.55 14.46
CA LEU A 33 -19.79 16.08 13.88
C LEU A 33 -19.08 16.96 14.91
N GLN A 34 -17.77 16.84 14.97
CA GLN A 34 -16.90 17.65 15.81
C GLN A 34 -15.93 18.44 14.94
N GLN A 35 -15.76 19.72 15.25
CA GLN A 35 -14.71 20.55 14.68
C GLN A 35 -13.87 21.11 15.83
N ILE A 36 -12.54 21.12 15.64
CA ILE A 36 -11.60 21.70 16.60
C ILE A 36 -11.17 23.04 16.03
N SER A 37 -11.52 24.13 16.70
CA SER A 37 -11.08 25.47 16.31
C SER A 37 -9.60 25.69 16.68
N ALA A 38 -9.00 26.75 16.15
CA ALA A 38 -7.62 27.13 16.48
C ALA A 38 -7.44 27.42 17.99
N GLU A 39 -8.52 27.81 18.67
CA GLU A 39 -8.60 28.06 20.11
C GLU A 39 -8.76 26.77 20.95
N GLY A 40 -8.74 25.60 20.32
CA GLY A 40 -8.78 24.29 20.97
C GLY A 40 -10.12 23.91 21.59
N ARG A 41 -11.18 24.69 21.35
CA ARG A 41 -12.54 24.38 21.84
C ARG A 41 -13.30 23.59 20.78
N PRO A 42 -13.85 22.42 21.12
CA PRO A 42 -14.64 21.66 20.17
C PRO A 42 -16.01 22.31 19.95
N THR A 43 -16.37 22.51 18.69
CA THR A 43 -17.73 22.82 18.27
C THR A 43 -18.39 21.54 17.75
N TRP A 44 -19.69 21.42 18.01
CA TRP A 44 -20.47 20.23 17.71
C TRP A 44 -21.62 20.56 16.78
N ARG A 45 -21.86 19.69 15.79
CA ARG A 45 -23.00 19.80 14.87
C ARG A 45 -23.67 18.45 14.72
N GLN A 46 -24.97 18.39 14.99
CA GLN A 46 -25.77 17.19 14.79
C GLN A 46 -26.45 17.24 13.42
N ILE A 47 -26.39 16.14 12.66
CA ILE A 47 -27.01 16.04 11.32
C ILE A 47 -27.62 14.65 11.11
N ASP A 48 -28.71 14.57 10.33
CA ASP A 48 -29.27 13.28 9.90
C ASP A 48 -28.39 12.66 8.80
N LEU A 49 -28.17 11.35 8.88
CA LEU A 49 -27.32 10.58 7.97
C LEU A 49 -27.71 10.76 6.50
N SER A 50 -29.01 10.78 6.18
CA SER A 50 -29.43 10.94 4.78
C SER A 50 -29.16 12.35 4.27
N VAL A 51 -29.27 13.38 5.12
CA VAL A 51 -28.92 14.75 4.76
C VAL A 51 -27.42 14.86 4.53
N LEU A 52 -26.61 14.34 5.45
CA LEU A 52 -25.15 14.33 5.32
C LEU A 52 -24.71 13.65 4.01
N LEU A 53 -25.24 12.46 3.71
CA LEU A 53 -24.84 11.70 2.52
C LEU A 53 -25.37 12.28 1.20
N ALA A 54 -26.51 12.96 1.21
CA ALA A 54 -27.10 13.56 0.02
C ALA A 54 -26.58 14.98 -0.26
N HIS A 55 -25.92 15.63 0.70
CA HIS A 55 -25.45 17.00 0.55
C HIS A 55 -24.27 17.05 -0.45
N PRO A 56 -24.33 17.91 -1.48
CA PRO A 56 -23.34 17.90 -2.56
C PRO A 56 -21.93 18.34 -2.13
N SER A 57 -21.82 19.03 -0.99
CA SER A 57 -20.53 19.45 -0.43
C SER A 57 -19.88 18.39 0.48
N THR A 58 -20.53 17.22 0.68
CA THR A 58 -20.01 16.21 1.60
C THR A 58 -18.89 15.43 0.94
N GLU A 59 -17.69 15.55 1.50
CA GLU A 59 -16.52 14.80 1.05
C GLU A 59 -15.89 14.09 2.25
N PHE A 60 -15.74 12.76 2.18
CA PHE A 60 -15.02 12.02 3.20
C PHE A 60 -13.52 12.11 2.97
N LEU A 61 -12.79 12.65 3.94
CA LEU A 61 -11.35 12.88 3.87
C LEU A 61 -10.59 11.60 4.23
N VAL A 62 -10.88 10.51 3.52
CA VAL A 62 -10.10 9.28 3.62
C VAL A 62 -8.77 9.46 2.91
N ASP A 63 -7.68 9.00 3.51
CA ASP A 63 -6.48 8.57 2.78
C ASP A 63 -6.89 7.37 1.91
N THR A 64 -7.59 7.64 0.81
CA THR A 64 -7.71 6.68 -0.27
C THR A 64 -6.32 6.62 -0.87
N PRO A 65 -5.61 5.47 -0.81
CA PRO A 65 -4.38 5.35 -1.60
C PRO A 65 -4.78 5.71 -3.03
N PRO A 66 -4.05 6.61 -3.73
CA PRO A 66 -4.37 6.94 -5.10
C PRO A 66 -4.56 5.64 -5.87
N ALA A 67 -5.53 5.59 -6.79
CA ALA A 67 -5.81 4.40 -7.59
C ALA A 67 -4.48 3.85 -8.11
N GLN A 68 -3.98 2.77 -7.49
CA GLN A 68 -2.76 2.16 -7.94
C GLN A 68 -3.11 1.50 -9.25
N PRO A 69 -2.40 1.80 -10.36
CA PRO A 69 -2.58 1.05 -11.58
C PRO A 69 -2.49 -0.44 -11.23
N ALA A 70 -3.34 -1.26 -11.84
CA ALA A 70 -3.26 -2.70 -11.63
C ALA A 70 -1.81 -3.12 -11.87
N VAL A 71 -1.20 -3.85 -10.93
CA VAL A 71 0.22 -4.22 -11.00
C VAL A 71 0.58 -4.84 -12.35
N ALA A 72 -0.36 -5.57 -12.96
CA ALA A 72 -0.23 -6.11 -14.31
C ALA A 72 -0.03 -5.06 -15.41
N VAL A 73 -0.69 -3.89 -15.31
CA VAL A 73 -0.52 -2.77 -16.25
C VAL A 73 0.87 -2.15 -16.06
N THR A 74 1.27 -1.89 -14.81
CA THR A 74 2.60 -1.30 -14.53
C THR A 74 3.75 -2.23 -14.92
N LEU A 75 3.59 -3.55 -14.76
CA LEU A 75 4.58 -4.53 -15.24
C LEU A 75 4.57 -4.66 -16.76
N GLY A 76 3.40 -4.53 -17.40
CA GLY A 76 3.26 -4.57 -18.86
C GLY A 76 3.88 -3.37 -19.58
N ASP A 77 4.03 -2.24 -18.89
CA ASP A 77 4.62 -1.02 -19.42
C ASP A 77 6.16 -0.98 -19.31
N LEU A 78 6.80 -2.00 -18.74
CA LEU A 78 8.27 -2.06 -18.62
C LEU A 78 8.92 -2.23 -19.99
N SER A 79 9.97 -1.46 -20.26
CA SER A 79 10.87 -1.75 -21.38
C SER A 79 11.60 -3.07 -21.16
N THR A 80 12.14 -3.67 -22.23
CA THR A 80 12.93 -4.91 -22.13
C THR A 80 14.08 -4.79 -21.11
N ALA A 81 14.77 -3.66 -21.09
CA ALA A 81 15.87 -3.42 -20.16
C ALA A 81 15.39 -3.36 -18.69
N GLU A 82 14.20 -2.79 -18.45
CA GLU A 82 13.61 -2.72 -17.11
C GLU A 82 13.08 -4.07 -16.64
N ASP A 83 12.49 -4.86 -17.54
CA ASP A 83 12.03 -6.24 -17.26
C ASP A 83 13.22 -7.18 -16.97
N ASP A 84 14.32 -7.06 -17.72
CA ASP A 84 15.56 -7.80 -17.46
C ASP A 84 16.17 -7.41 -16.10
N ALA A 85 16.17 -6.12 -15.77
CA ALA A 85 16.64 -5.63 -14.48
C ALA A 85 15.75 -6.13 -13.33
N LEU A 86 14.43 -6.16 -13.52
CA LEU A 86 13.47 -6.69 -12.56
C LEU A 86 13.69 -8.19 -12.35
N THR A 87 13.82 -8.95 -13.44
CA THR A 87 14.11 -10.39 -13.42
C THR A 87 15.40 -10.69 -12.65
N THR A 88 16.45 -9.91 -12.89
CA THR A 88 17.74 -10.03 -12.17
C THR A 88 17.57 -9.80 -10.67
N ARG A 89 16.84 -8.75 -10.27
CA ARG A 89 16.55 -8.45 -8.85
C ARG A 89 15.72 -9.54 -8.20
N PHE A 90 14.69 -10.01 -8.88
CA PHE A 90 13.82 -11.07 -8.39
C PHE A 90 14.59 -12.37 -8.15
N ARG A 91 15.40 -12.80 -9.12
CA ARG A 91 16.26 -13.99 -8.99
C ARG A 91 17.22 -13.89 -7.81
N HIS A 92 17.82 -12.71 -7.60
CA HIS A 92 18.69 -12.51 -6.44
C HIS A 92 17.94 -12.63 -5.11
N ILE A 93 16.75 -12.04 -4.99
CA ILE A 93 15.94 -12.18 -3.77
C ILE A 93 15.60 -13.64 -3.51
N GLN A 94 15.23 -14.38 -4.56
CA GLN A 94 14.94 -15.80 -4.46
C GLN A 94 16.17 -16.60 -4.02
N GLU A 95 17.34 -16.29 -4.57
CA GLU A 95 18.59 -16.94 -4.20
C GLU A 95 19.02 -16.63 -2.76
N VAL A 96 18.87 -15.39 -2.30
CA VAL A 96 19.12 -15.03 -0.89
C VAL A 96 18.23 -15.86 0.04
N ARG A 97 16.95 -16.03 -0.31
CA ARG A 97 15.97 -16.74 0.53
C ARG A 97 16.11 -18.25 0.48
N SER A 98 16.32 -18.82 -0.71
CA SER A 98 16.24 -20.26 -0.98
C SER A 98 17.59 -20.93 -1.26
N GLY A 99 18.59 -20.15 -1.67
CA GLY A 99 19.86 -20.62 -2.21
C GLY A 99 19.87 -20.85 -3.73
N TYR A 100 18.74 -20.65 -4.40
CA TYR A 100 18.55 -20.89 -5.84
C TYR A 100 17.90 -19.70 -6.52
N GLN A 101 18.34 -19.31 -7.72
CA GLN A 101 17.78 -18.15 -8.42
C GLN A 101 16.32 -18.32 -8.84
N LEU A 102 15.86 -19.56 -9.03
CA LEU A 102 14.46 -19.88 -9.31
C LEU A 102 13.65 -20.21 -8.05
N GLY A 103 14.25 -20.07 -6.86
CA GLY A 103 13.53 -20.21 -5.59
C GLY A 103 13.38 -21.64 -5.07
N SER A 104 13.82 -22.65 -5.83
CA SER A 104 13.67 -24.07 -5.47
C SER A 104 14.86 -24.90 -5.94
N ALA A 105 15.24 -25.89 -5.12
CA ALA A 105 16.24 -26.89 -5.47
C ALA A 105 15.81 -27.78 -6.65
N GLU A 106 14.49 -27.92 -6.87
CA GLU A 106 13.93 -28.69 -8.00
C GLU A 106 14.13 -27.99 -9.35
N LEU A 107 14.36 -26.67 -9.32
CA LEU A 107 14.58 -25.81 -10.49
C LEU A 107 16.03 -25.32 -10.54
N VAL A 108 16.97 -26.13 -10.07
CA VAL A 108 18.38 -25.77 -9.98
C VAL A 108 18.95 -25.41 -11.36
N LEU A 109 19.60 -24.26 -11.45
CA LEU A 109 20.35 -23.87 -12.65
C LEU A 109 21.78 -24.43 -12.59
N GLU A 110 22.45 -24.48 -13.74
CA GLU A 110 23.85 -24.91 -13.81
C GLU A 110 24.74 -24.04 -12.91
N GLY A 111 25.53 -24.69 -12.06
CA GLY A 111 26.41 -24.01 -11.10
C GLY A 111 25.72 -23.54 -9.80
N GLU A 112 24.44 -23.87 -9.58
CA GLU A 112 23.74 -23.58 -8.33
C GLU A 112 23.73 -24.78 -7.36
N PRO A 113 23.70 -24.54 -6.03
CA PRO A 113 23.73 -23.23 -5.37
C PRO A 113 25.13 -22.63 -5.36
N ARG A 114 25.22 -21.30 -5.55
CA ARG A 114 26.49 -20.58 -5.38
C ARG A 114 26.97 -20.69 -3.92
N PRO A 115 28.28 -20.84 -3.67
CA PRO A 115 28.79 -21.07 -2.31
C PRO A 115 28.32 -20.05 -1.27
N ASP A 116 28.27 -18.76 -1.64
CA ASP A 116 27.84 -17.67 -0.75
C ASP A 116 26.35 -17.68 -0.42
N TYR A 117 25.55 -18.41 -1.21
CA TYR A 117 24.10 -18.50 -1.09
C TYR A 117 23.60 -19.90 -0.72
N ALA A 118 24.50 -20.88 -0.57
CA ALA A 118 24.11 -22.25 -0.25
C ALA A 118 23.18 -22.29 0.98
N PRO A 119 22.18 -23.19 1.03
CA PRO A 119 21.18 -23.22 2.11
C PRO A 119 21.75 -23.28 3.53
N GLY A 120 22.95 -23.89 3.69
CA GLY A 120 23.68 -23.97 4.96
C GLY A 120 24.35 -22.67 5.41
N VAL A 121 24.44 -21.65 4.54
CA VAL A 121 24.99 -20.33 4.88
C VAL A 121 23.93 -19.53 5.65
N PRO A 122 24.28 -18.84 6.75
CA PRO A 122 23.32 -18.02 7.51
C PRO A 122 22.66 -16.94 6.64
N LEU A 123 21.36 -16.71 6.82
CA LEU A 123 20.60 -15.71 6.05
C LEU A 123 21.20 -14.30 6.13
N MET A 124 21.74 -13.92 7.30
CA MET A 124 22.44 -12.64 7.48
C MET A 124 23.66 -12.48 6.57
N HIS A 125 24.37 -13.57 6.26
CA HIS A 125 25.50 -13.54 5.33
C HIS A 125 25.00 -13.36 3.90
N ARG A 126 23.99 -14.14 3.49
CA ARG A 126 23.36 -14.07 2.16
C ARG A 126 22.80 -12.69 1.84
N THR A 127 22.16 -12.04 2.83
CA THR A 127 21.54 -10.71 2.67
C THR A 127 22.56 -9.59 2.50
N ARG A 128 23.81 -9.78 2.94
CA ARG A 128 24.89 -8.79 2.73
C ARG A 128 25.46 -8.81 1.32
N GLN A 129 25.19 -9.86 0.56
CA GLN A 129 25.66 -9.95 -0.81
C GLN A 129 24.84 -9.00 -1.68
N ARG A 130 25.51 -8.05 -2.33
CA ARG A 130 24.86 -7.07 -3.18
C ARG A 130 24.58 -7.66 -4.55
N LEU A 131 23.45 -7.27 -5.16
CA LEU A 131 23.22 -7.51 -6.58
C LEU A 131 24.42 -6.99 -7.41
N PRO A 132 24.99 -7.80 -8.33
CA PRO A 132 25.90 -7.25 -9.31
C PRO A 132 25.17 -6.16 -10.10
N ASN A 133 25.77 -4.97 -10.18
CA ASN A 133 25.18 -3.84 -10.89
C ASN A 133 24.95 -4.25 -12.35
N SER A 134 23.68 -4.30 -12.78
CA SER A 134 23.30 -4.41 -14.18
C SER A 134 23.57 -3.06 -14.87
N ALA A 135 24.85 -2.75 -15.08
CA ALA A 135 25.30 -1.57 -15.80
C ALA A 135 26.60 -1.91 -16.55
N SER A 136 26.46 -2.46 -17.76
CA SER A 136 27.31 -2.23 -18.94
C SER A 136 26.94 -3.22 -20.05
N ALA A 137 26.04 -2.79 -20.93
CA ALA A 137 26.05 -3.03 -22.38
C ALA A 137 24.95 -2.16 -23.00
#